data_AF-A0A972Z6D5-F1
#
_entry.id   AF-A0A972Z6D5-F1
#
_cell.length_a   1.000
_cell.length_b   1.000
_cell.length_c   1.000
_cell.angle_alpha   90.00
_cell.angle_beta   90.00
_cell.angle_gamma   90.00
#
_symmetry.space_group_name_H-M   'P 1'
#
loop_
_entity.id
_entity.type
_entity.pdbx_description
1 polymer ?
#
loop_
_entity_poly.entity_id
_entity_poly.type
_entity_poly.pdbx_seq_one_letter_code
_entity_poly.pdbx_strand_id
1 'polypeptide(L)'
;MKKYNVKNYIRYKEDVKQSQPVGKFYDEYTRDELIIKFLPLVENIGRKFATSQEASGVMSIMDIIQEGSLQLCKAVDKIDWEKLMSSDDIEKTLKSFLAKRIRGGIRRAIDKNRGTMRIPEHKINEMRKGKDEKMVRLFFNSIFLSFDAKQEDEDMIYQIPDKSDPYNEQLLNAYLMGLLTKHLEWHEMFVLSKSYGLDGPKWSAKEIASKLKITGISAYVRVSEIKKKAVEKLIANVDHSQVLDYL
;
A
#
# COMPACT_ATOMS: atom_id res chain seq x y z
N MET A 1 -2.07 -0.04 27.82
CA MET A 1 -1.00 -0.20 26.80
C MET A 1 -1.39 -1.35 25.88
N LYS A 2 -1.21 -1.21 24.56
CA LYS A 2 -1.42 -2.32 23.63
C LYS A 2 -0.54 -3.51 24.01
N LYS A 3 -1.02 -4.72 23.74
CA LYS A 3 -0.23 -5.93 23.96
C LYS A 3 0.97 -5.92 23.02
N TYR A 4 2.16 -6.14 23.57
CA TYR A 4 3.41 -6.29 22.83
C TYR A 4 4.19 -7.46 23.44
N ASN A 5 5.17 -7.98 22.71
CA ASN A 5 5.95 -9.12 23.19
C ASN A 5 6.90 -8.71 24.32
N VAL A 6 6.46 -8.93 25.56
CA VAL A 6 7.21 -8.57 26.77
C VAL A 6 8.56 -9.29 26.83
N LYS A 7 8.63 -10.56 26.39
CA LYS A 7 9.89 -11.33 26.40
C LYS A 7 10.94 -10.68 25.49
N ASN A 8 10.54 -10.28 24.28
CA ASN A 8 11.44 -9.59 23.36
C ASN A 8 11.88 -8.23 23.90
N TYR A 9 10.98 -7.49 24.54
CA TYR A 9 11.31 -6.21 25.14
C TYR A 9 12.32 -6.34 26.30
N ILE A 10 12.17 -7.37 27.15
CA ILE A 10 13.12 -7.66 28.23
C ILE A 10 14.49 -8.01 27.65
N ARG A 11 14.55 -8.92 26.66
CA ARG A 11 15.80 -9.29 25.98
C ARG A 11 16.52 -8.08 25.40
N TYR A 12 15.80 -7.25 24.63
CA TYR A 12 16.35 -5.99 24.11
C TYR A 12 16.96 -5.12 25.21
N LYS A 13 16.26 -4.98 26.35
CA LYS A 13 16.75 -4.15 27.46
C LYS A 13 17.99 -4.73 28.13
N GLU A 14 18.09 -6.04 28.23
CA GLU A 14 19.27 -6.74 28.75
C GLU A 14 20.46 -6.61 27.79
N ASP A 15 20.24 -6.81 26.49
CA ASP A 15 21.27 -6.67 25.45
C ASP A 15 21.84 -5.25 25.41
N VAL A 16 20.98 -4.23 25.49
CA VAL A 16 21.40 -2.81 25.51
C VAL A 16 22.23 -2.49 26.75
N LYS A 17 21.92 -3.11 27.90
CA LYS A 17 22.71 -2.94 29.13
C LYS A 17 24.08 -3.59 29.02
N GLN A 18 24.14 -4.81 28.47
CA GLN A 18 25.39 -5.55 28.29
C GLN A 18 26.31 -4.90 27.24
N SER A 19 25.72 -4.31 26.20
CA SER A 19 26.46 -3.72 25.08
C SER A 19 26.95 -2.28 25.35
N GLN A 20 26.73 -1.72 26.54
CA GLN A 20 27.16 -0.34 26.83
C GLN A 20 28.68 -0.20 26.67
N PRO A 21 29.16 0.73 25.84
CA PRO A 21 30.58 0.90 25.63
C PRO A 21 31.25 1.49 26.88
N VAL A 22 32.55 1.21 27.02
CA VAL A 22 33.39 1.76 28.10
C VAL A 22 33.32 3.30 28.08
N GLY A 23 33.43 3.94 29.24
CA GLY A 23 33.39 5.40 29.35
C GLY A 23 34.55 6.06 28.60
N LYS A 24 34.25 6.62 27.43
CA LYS A 24 35.13 7.43 26.58
C LYS A 24 34.51 8.81 26.41
N PHE A 25 35.27 9.78 25.91
CA PHE A 25 34.69 11.06 25.51
C PHE A 25 33.83 10.87 24.23
N TYR A 26 32.87 11.78 23.98
CA TYR A 26 31.83 11.51 22.98
C TYR A 26 32.34 11.43 21.54
N ASP A 27 33.41 12.16 21.23
CA ASP A 27 34.12 12.20 19.95
C ASP A 27 35.01 10.97 19.70
N GLU A 28 35.46 10.31 20.77
CA GLU A 28 36.29 9.10 20.72
C GLU A 28 35.47 7.83 20.46
N TYR A 29 34.15 7.90 20.60
CA TYR A 29 33.28 6.78 20.25
C TYR A 29 33.22 6.59 18.75
N THR A 30 33.32 5.33 18.32
CA THR A 30 32.90 4.96 16.96
C THR A 30 31.41 5.25 16.77
N ARG A 31 30.99 5.36 15.51
CA ARG A 31 29.57 5.53 15.13
C ARG A 31 28.65 4.56 15.89
N ASP A 32 29.00 3.29 15.90
CA ASP A 32 28.16 2.24 16.49
C ASP A 32 28.17 2.28 18.02
N GLU A 33 29.34 2.53 18.63
CA GLU A 33 29.42 2.74 20.09
C GLU A 33 28.57 3.94 20.53
N LEU A 34 28.59 5.04 19.77
CA LEU A 34 27.80 6.23 20.06
C LEU A 34 26.29 5.96 19.93
N ILE A 35 25.89 5.19 18.93
CA ILE A 35 24.49 4.75 18.78
C ILE A 35 24.08 3.93 20.02
N ILE A 36 24.86 2.91 20.40
CA ILE A 36 24.55 2.04 21.54
C ILE A 36 24.48 2.83 22.84
N LYS A 37 25.36 3.81 23.03
CA LYS A 37 25.37 4.71 24.19
C LYS A 37 24.05 5.47 24.36
N PHE A 38 23.43 5.89 23.25
CA PHE A 38 22.21 6.70 23.25
C PHE A 38 20.90 5.91 23.00
N LEU A 39 20.93 4.59 22.83
CA LEU A 39 19.72 3.76 22.78
C LEU A 39 18.79 3.94 24.01
N PRO A 40 19.29 4.08 25.26
CA PRO A 40 18.43 4.37 26.41
C PRO A 40 17.68 5.70 26.29
N LEU A 41 18.26 6.71 25.61
CA LEU A 41 17.58 7.98 25.36
C LEU A 41 16.38 7.79 24.43
N VAL A 42 16.48 6.92 23.43
CA VAL A 42 15.38 6.59 22.51
C VAL A 42 14.21 6.00 23.28
N GLU A 43 14.46 5.02 24.16
CA GLU A 43 13.43 4.39 24.98
C GLU A 43 12.71 5.42 25.87
N ASN A 44 13.48 6.30 26.53
CA ASN A 44 12.95 7.37 27.37
C ASN A 44 12.07 8.36 26.60
N ILE A 45 12.38 8.63 25.33
CA ILE A 45 11.57 9.48 24.46
C ILE A 45 10.34 8.72 23.95
N GLY A 46 10.51 7.47 23.52
CA GLY A 46 9.44 6.62 23.00
C GLY A 46 8.33 6.40 24.01
N ARG A 47 8.68 6.17 25.29
CA ARG A 47 7.72 6.00 26.39
C ARG A 47 6.84 7.23 26.65
N LYS A 48 7.21 8.42 26.16
CA LYS A 48 6.41 9.65 26.31
C LYS A 48 5.29 9.76 25.27
N PHE A 49 5.29 8.92 24.24
CA PHE A 49 4.21 8.89 23.25
C PHE A 49 3.05 8.02 23.74
N ALA A 50 1.82 8.50 23.53
CA ALA A 50 0.62 7.78 23.95
C ALA A 50 0.37 6.57 23.05
N THR A 51 0.35 5.36 23.61
CA THR A 51 0.10 4.11 22.86
C THR A 51 -1.38 3.80 22.67
N SER A 52 -2.29 4.74 22.95
CA SER A 52 -3.73 4.53 22.75
C SER A 52 -4.04 4.39 21.26
N GLN A 53 -5.17 3.76 20.92
CA GLN A 53 -5.54 3.51 19.53
C GLN A 53 -5.71 4.82 18.76
N GLU A 54 -6.28 5.83 19.41
CA GLU A 54 -6.56 7.14 18.82
C GLU A 54 -5.27 7.93 18.52
N ALA A 55 -4.24 7.75 19.35
CA ALA A 55 -2.99 8.50 19.25
C ALA A 55 -1.95 7.81 18.36
N SER A 56 -1.83 6.48 18.43
CA SER A 56 -0.77 5.70 17.76
C SER A 56 -1.29 4.70 16.72
N GLY A 57 -2.60 4.66 16.44
CA GLY A 57 -3.19 3.78 15.45
C GLY A 57 -2.99 2.31 15.79
N VAL A 58 -2.19 1.58 15.01
CA VAL A 58 -1.80 0.19 15.29
C VAL A 58 -0.44 0.06 15.98
N MET A 59 0.38 1.11 16.00
CA MET A 59 1.74 1.04 16.53
C MET A 59 1.78 0.74 18.03
N SER A 60 2.68 -0.15 18.42
CA SER A 60 3.02 -0.52 19.79
C SER A 60 4.24 0.27 20.29
N ILE A 61 4.56 0.13 21.58
CA ILE A 61 5.77 0.75 22.16
C ILE A 61 7.06 0.24 21.50
N MET A 62 7.10 -1.02 21.08
CA MET A 62 8.27 -1.59 20.40
C MET A 62 8.49 -0.93 19.04
N ASP A 63 7.41 -0.70 18.29
CA ASP A 63 7.46 -0.05 16.98
C ASP A 63 7.94 1.40 17.11
N ILE A 64 7.43 2.11 18.13
CA ILE A 64 7.85 3.48 18.46
C ILE A 64 9.35 3.54 18.78
N ILE A 65 9.85 2.59 19.57
CA ILE A 65 11.28 2.52 19.92
C ILE A 65 12.11 2.24 18.67
N GLN A 66 11.69 1.32 17.80
CA GLN A 66 12.43 0.98 16.58
C GLN A 66 12.50 2.16 15.60
N GLU A 67 11.39 2.87 15.39
CA GLU A 67 11.38 4.09 14.58
C GLU A 67 12.27 5.18 15.20
N GLY A 68 12.31 5.26 16.53
CA GLY A 68 13.24 6.12 17.26
C GLY A 68 14.70 5.74 17.04
N SER A 69 15.04 4.44 17.09
CA SER A 69 16.39 3.92 16.90
C SER A 69 16.89 4.16 15.48
N LEU A 70 16.04 3.97 14.46
CA LEU A 70 16.33 4.32 13.07
C LEU A 70 16.73 5.80 12.94
N GLN A 71 16.06 6.67 13.69
CA GLN A 71 16.30 8.11 13.63
C GLN A 71 17.51 8.54 14.47
N LEU A 72 17.84 7.78 15.52
CA LEU A 72 19.11 7.93 16.24
C LEU A 72 20.29 7.66 15.30
N CYS A 73 20.27 6.55 14.55
CA CYS A 73 21.34 6.23 13.59
C CYS A 73 21.53 7.37 12.57
N LYS A 74 20.44 7.88 11.99
CA LYS A 74 20.48 9.02 11.06
C LYS A 74 20.90 10.33 11.71
N ALA A 75 20.68 10.49 13.01
CA ALA A 75 21.06 11.67 13.75
C ALA A 75 22.56 11.68 14.05
N VAL A 76 23.12 10.53 14.46
CA VAL A 76 24.55 10.34 14.72
C VAL A 76 25.38 10.71 13.48
N ASP A 77 24.95 10.28 12.30
CA ASP A 77 25.62 10.60 11.02
C ASP A 77 25.65 12.09 10.66
N LYS A 78 24.81 12.89 11.33
CA LYS A 78 24.62 14.32 11.05
C LYS A 78 25.10 15.22 12.19
N ILE A 79 25.87 14.66 13.13
CA ILE A 79 26.48 15.44 14.20
C ILE A 79 27.57 16.32 13.58
N ASP A 80 27.50 17.61 13.89
CA ASP A 80 28.54 18.57 13.59
C ASP A 80 29.40 18.72 14.85
N TRP A 81 30.58 18.11 14.84
CA TRP A 81 31.47 18.04 16.00
C TRP A 81 32.13 19.38 16.32
N GLU A 82 32.45 20.19 15.32
CA GLU A 82 33.05 21.52 15.53
C GLU A 82 32.10 22.40 16.34
N LYS A 83 30.82 22.43 15.93
CA LYS A 83 29.77 23.15 16.65
C LYS A 83 29.44 22.55 18.01
N LEU A 84 29.60 21.24 18.17
CA LEU A 84 29.37 20.56 19.44
C LEU A 84 30.44 20.96 20.46
N MET A 85 31.72 20.94 20.05
CA MET A 85 32.86 21.27 20.91
C MET A 85 32.93 22.74 21.30
N SER A 86 32.34 23.64 20.49
CA SER A 86 32.23 25.06 20.82
C SER A 86 31.14 25.40 21.85
N SER A 87 30.36 24.42 22.31
CA SER A 87 29.23 24.64 23.22
C SER A 87 29.67 24.49 24.69
N ASP A 88 29.11 25.33 25.57
CA ASP A 88 29.44 25.32 27.02
C ASP A 88 29.17 23.97 27.71
N ASP A 89 28.11 23.27 27.26
CA ASP A 89 27.72 21.95 27.76
C ASP A 89 27.49 21.01 26.58
N ILE A 90 28.54 20.24 26.28
CA ILE A 90 28.60 19.27 25.17
C ILE A 90 27.53 18.19 25.35
N GLU A 91 27.35 17.66 26.56
CA GLU A 91 26.42 16.57 26.83
C GLU A 91 24.97 16.99 26.64
N LYS A 92 24.59 18.15 27.19
CA LYS A 92 23.22 18.68 27.04
C LYS A 92 22.92 19.03 25.59
N THR A 93 23.89 19.61 24.89
CA THR A 93 23.74 19.98 23.48
C THR A 93 23.56 18.75 22.60
N LEU A 94 24.38 17.72 22.82
CA LEU A 94 24.29 16.44 22.13
C LEU A 94 22.94 15.74 22.40
N LYS A 95 22.55 15.62 23.67
CA LYS A 95 21.25 15.01 24.04
C LYS A 95 20.08 15.79 23.44
N SER A 96 20.12 17.12 23.43
CA SER A 96 19.09 17.97 22.84
C SER A 96 18.97 17.76 21.33
N PHE A 97 20.12 17.72 20.64
CA PHE A 97 20.20 17.47 19.19
C PHE A 97 19.59 16.11 18.83
N LEU A 98 20.02 15.04 19.51
CA LEU A 98 19.50 13.68 19.29
C LEU A 98 18.01 13.61 19.63
N ALA A 99 17.61 14.16 20.78
CA ALA A 99 16.21 14.12 21.24
C ALA A 99 15.26 14.83 20.27
N LYS A 100 15.66 15.96 19.68
CA LYS A 100 14.86 16.70 18.69
C LYS A 100 14.60 15.85 17.44
N ARG A 101 15.62 15.14 16.96
CA ARG A 101 15.52 14.28 15.76
C ARG A 101 14.73 13.00 16.02
N ILE A 102 15.01 12.31 17.12
CA ILE A 102 14.27 11.09 17.54
C ILE A 102 12.79 11.42 17.71
N ARG A 103 12.45 12.46 18.48
CA ARG A 103 11.05 12.85 18.73
C ARG A 103 10.32 13.24 17.46
N GLY A 104 10.97 14.03 16.59
CA GLY A 104 10.38 14.42 15.31
C GLY A 104 10.19 13.24 14.37
N GLY A 105 11.12 12.27 14.39
CA GLY A 105 11.05 11.05 13.62
C GLY A 105 9.91 10.13 14.03
N ILE A 106 9.78 9.87 15.34
CA ILE A 106 8.67 9.09 15.91
C ILE A 106 7.33 9.73 15.57
N ARG A 107 7.19 11.05 15.71
CA ARG A 107 5.93 11.76 15.38
C ARG A 107 5.51 11.54 13.92
N ARG A 108 6.44 11.66 12.98
CA ARG A 108 6.17 11.42 11.55
C ARG A 108 5.82 9.96 11.25
N ALA A 109 6.46 9.01 11.94
CA ALA A 109 6.15 7.59 11.80
C ALA A 109 4.73 7.28 12.29
N ILE A 110 4.34 7.84 13.45
CA ILE A 110 2.98 7.74 13.96
C ILE A 110 1.99 8.36 12.98
N ASP A 111 2.23 9.58 12.50
CA ASP A 111 1.35 10.26 11.55
C ASP A 111 1.15 9.46 10.24
N LYS A 112 2.17 8.74 9.78
CA LYS A 112 2.11 7.85 8.61
C LYS A 112 1.31 6.58 8.85
N ASN A 113 1.43 5.98 10.03
CA ASN A 113 0.94 4.63 10.34
C ASN A 113 -0.29 4.63 11.28
N ARG A 114 -0.80 5.80 11.68
CA ARG A 114 -1.92 5.91 12.63
C ARG A 114 -3.28 5.48 12.06
N GLY A 115 -3.49 5.69 10.76
CA GLY A 115 -4.78 5.46 10.11
C GLY A 115 -4.70 4.37 9.05
N THR A 116 -5.85 3.86 8.64
CA THR A 116 -5.97 2.92 7.50
C THR A 116 -5.59 3.58 6.18
N MET A 117 -5.96 4.85 6.01
CA MET A 117 -5.59 5.67 4.86
C MET A 117 -4.41 6.59 5.18
N ARG A 118 -3.38 6.54 4.34
CA ARG A 118 -2.21 7.40 4.47
C ARG A 118 -2.55 8.85 4.10
N ILE A 119 -2.27 9.77 5.00
CA ILE A 119 -2.43 11.21 4.78
C ILE A 119 -1.06 11.85 4.52
N PRO A 120 -0.90 12.68 3.46
CA PRO A 120 0.34 13.44 3.24
C PRO A 120 0.65 14.44 4.36
N GLU A 121 1.94 14.63 4.67
CA GLU A 121 2.42 15.50 5.76
C GLU A 121 1.93 16.96 5.64
N HIS A 122 1.90 17.52 4.43
CA HIS A 122 1.43 18.90 4.23
C HIS A 122 -0.06 19.06 4.60
N LYS A 123 -0.90 18.05 4.31
CA LYS A 123 -2.31 18.02 4.72
C LYS A 123 -2.47 17.84 6.23
N ILE A 124 -1.62 17.04 6.87
CA ILE A 124 -1.62 16.92 8.34
C ILE A 124 -1.26 18.27 8.98
N ASN A 125 -0.32 19.01 8.40
CA ASN A 125 0.06 20.33 8.90
C ASN A 125 -1.03 21.38 8.66
N GLU A 126 -1.74 21.33 7.54
CA GLU A 126 -2.96 22.13 7.33
C GLU A 126 -4.01 21.81 8.40
N MET A 127 -4.29 20.53 8.66
CA MET A 127 -5.22 20.07 9.71
C MET A 127 -4.84 20.54 11.11
N ARG A 128 -3.54 20.64 11.41
CA ARG A 128 -3.04 21.12 12.71
C ARG A 128 -3.12 22.64 12.86
N LYS A 129 -3.09 23.38 11.74
CA LYS A 129 -3.11 24.85 11.72
C LYS A 129 -4.51 25.42 11.55
N GLY A 130 -5.37 24.76 10.77
CA GLY A 130 -6.71 25.22 10.43
C GLY A 130 -7.80 24.68 11.35
N LYS A 131 -8.92 25.41 11.44
CA LYS A 131 -10.16 24.96 12.07
C LYS A 131 -11.16 24.41 11.04
N ASP A 132 -10.66 23.83 9.94
CA ASP A 132 -11.54 23.33 8.87
C ASP A 132 -12.28 22.08 9.31
N GLU A 133 -13.55 22.25 9.64
CA GLU A 133 -14.45 21.21 10.13
C GLU A 133 -14.50 20.00 9.19
N LYS A 134 -14.43 20.21 7.87
CA LYS A 134 -14.40 19.12 6.87
C LYS A 134 -13.15 18.25 6.98
N MET A 135 -11.98 18.86 7.22
CA MET A 135 -10.72 18.14 7.34
C MET A 135 -10.61 17.43 8.69
N VAL A 136 -11.13 18.06 9.74
CA VAL A 136 -11.30 17.46 11.06
C VAL A 136 -12.25 16.26 10.99
N ARG A 137 -13.36 16.38 10.26
CA ARG A 137 -14.32 15.29 10.01
C ARG A 137 -13.70 14.14 9.22
N LEU A 138 -12.89 14.42 8.19
CA LEU A 138 -12.13 13.39 7.47
C LEU A 138 -11.15 12.64 8.38
N PHE A 139 -10.48 13.36 9.27
CA PHE A 139 -9.59 12.77 10.28
C PHE A 139 -10.36 11.86 11.27
N PHE A 140 -11.46 12.34 11.85
CA PHE A 140 -12.29 11.55 12.76
C PHE A 140 -12.92 10.34 12.06
N ASN A 141 -13.42 10.50 10.83
CA ASN A 141 -13.95 9.40 10.04
C ASN A 141 -12.89 8.33 9.77
N SER A 142 -11.62 8.71 9.53
CA SER A 142 -10.53 7.75 9.34
C SER A 142 -10.12 6.98 10.61
N ILE A 143 -10.48 7.47 11.79
CA ILE A 143 -10.10 6.89 13.10
C ILE A 143 -11.26 6.14 13.75
N PHE A 144 -12.47 6.69 13.70
CA PHE A 144 -13.62 6.22 14.49
C PHE A 144 -14.65 5.44 13.68
N LEU A 145 -14.79 5.69 12.36
CA LEU A 145 -15.55 4.80 11.47
C LEU A 145 -14.72 3.57 11.07
N SER A 146 -13.80 3.15 11.94
CA SER A 146 -13.30 1.79 11.91
C SER A 146 -14.45 0.88 12.32
N PHE A 147 -14.71 -0.12 11.48
CA PHE A 147 -15.64 -1.24 11.56
C PHE A 147 -15.79 -1.97 12.93
N ASP A 148 -15.09 -1.56 13.98
CA ASP A 148 -15.06 -2.18 15.31
C ASP A 148 -16.03 -1.56 16.33
N ALA A 149 -16.69 -0.44 16.01
CA ALA A 149 -17.83 -0.01 16.80
C ALA A 149 -18.98 -0.98 16.47
N LYS A 150 -19.12 -2.05 17.26
CA LYS A 150 -20.32 -2.89 17.27
C LYS A 150 -21.52 -1.98 17.51
N GLN A 151 -22.16 -1.54 16.44
CA GLN A 151 -23.55 -1.10 16.53
C GLN A 151 -24.34 -2.36 16.89
N GLU A 152 -25.23 -2.24 17.88
CA GLU A 152 -26.07 -3.35 18.35
C GLU A 152 -26.97 -3.91 17.23
N ASP A 153 -27.07 -3.20 16.11
CA ASP A 153 -27.70 -3.65 14.87
C ASP A 153 -26.63 -4.22 13.91
N GLU A 154 -26.55 -5.56 13.85
CA GLU A 154 -25.57 -6.35 13.08
C GLU A 154 -25.55 -6.07 11.55
N ASP A 155 -26.48 -5.29 11.01
CA ASP A 155 -26.81 -5.34 9.57
C ASP A 155 -26.41 -4.10 8.74
N MET A 156 -26.02 -2.97 9.35
CA MET A 156 -25.74 -1.74 8.57
C MET A 156 -24.54 -1.88 7.61
N ILE A 157 -23.55 -2.73 7.95
CA ILE A 157 -22.36 -2.96 7.12
C ILE A 157 -22.68 -3.86 5.93
N TYR A 158 -23.65 -4.78 6.07
CA TYR A 158 -24.06 -5.72 5.03
C TYR A 158 -25.15 -5.16 4.11
N GLN A 159 -25.76 -4.02 4.45
CA GLN A 159 -26.77 -3.34 3.66
C GLN A 159 -26.21 -2.30 2.66
N ILE A 160 -24.90 -2.32 2.37
CA ILE A 160 -24.35 -1.43 1.34
C ILE A 160 -24.88 -1.91 -0.02
N PRO A 161 -25.75 -1.13 -0.70
CA PRO A 161 -26.29 -1.55 -1.97
C PRO A 161 -25.16 -1.59 -3.00
N ASP A 162 -25.07 -2.69 -3.73
CA ASP A 162 -24.20 -2.75 -4.89
C ASP A 162 -24.72 -1.77 -5.94
N LYS A 163 -23.88 -0.80 -6.31
CA LYS A 163 -24.17 0.22 -7.34
C LYS A 163 -23.47 -0.11 -8.66
N SER A 164 -22.84 -1.27 -8.77
CA SER A 164 -22.31 -1.70 -10.06
C SER A 164 -23.48 -1.87 -11.02
N ASP A 165 -23.43 -1.15 -12.14
CA ASP A 165 -24.41 -1.35 -13.21
C ASP A 165 -24.23 -2.78 -13.74
N PRO A 166 -25.25 -3.66 -13.65
CA PRO A 166 -25.13 -5.01 -14.16
C PRO A 166 -24.98 -4.92 -15.68
N TYR A 167 -23.77 -5.17 -16.17
CA TYR A 167 -23.51 -5.23 -17.59
C TYR A 167 -24.36 -6.35 -18.19
N ASN A 168 -25.22 -6.04 -19.17
CA ASN A 168 -26.02 -7.06 -19.83
C ASN A 168 -25.15 -7.83 -20.83
N GLU A 169 -24.37 -8.78 -20.33
CA GLU A 169 -23.49 -9.66 -21.10
C GLU A 169 -24.23 -10.35 -22.25
N GLN A 170 -25.50 -10.71 -22.04
CA GLN A 170 -26.33 -11.38 -23.05
C GLN A 170 -26.61 -10.45 -24.24
N LEU A 171 -26.91 -9.18 -23.97
CA LEU A 171 -27.19 -8.20 -25.01
C LEU A 171 -25.93 -7.87 -25.83
N LEU A 172 -24.77 -7.68 -25.17
CA LEU A 172 -23.51 -7.47 -25.88
C LEU A 172 -23.15 -8.70 -26.73
N ASN A 173 -23.24 -9.91 -26.17
CA ASN A 173 -22.87 -11.13 -26.88
C ASN A 173 -23.77 -11.34 -28.11
N ALA A 174 -25.07 -11.10 -27.98
CA ALA A 174 -26.01 -11.14 -29.10
C ALA A 174 -25.67 -10.11 -30.18
N TYR A 175 -25.32 -8.88 -29.77
CA TYR A 175 -24.92 -7.81 -30.68
C TYR A 175 -23.62 -8.16 -31.44
N LEU A 176 -22.58 -8.58 -30.72
CA LEU A 176 -21.30 -9.01 -31.30
C LEU A 176 -21.51 -10.18 -32.26
N MET A 177 -22.29 -11.20 -31.88
CA MET A 177 -22.60 -12.34 -32.76
C MET A 177 -23.36 -11.90 -34.02
N GLY A 178 -24.23 -10.89 -33.94
CA GLY A 178 -24.88 -10.27 -35.10
C GLY A 178 -23.88 -9.63 -36.07
N LEU A 179 -22.91 -8.88 -35.54
CA LEU A 179 -21.83 -8.28 -36.34
C LEU A 179 -20.93 -9.34 -36.99
N LEU A 180 -20.56 -10.39 -36.24
CA LEU A 180 -19.78 -11.50 -36.77
C LEU A 180 -20.51 -12.19 -37.93
N THR A 181 -21.80 -12.48 -37.76
CA THR A 181 -22.61 -13.17 -38.78
C THR A 181 -22.76 -12.33 -40.05
N LYS A 182 -22.82 -11.00 -39.92
CA LYS A 182 -22.99 -10.08 -41.04
C LYS A 182 -21.72 -9.89 -41.87
N HIS A 183 -20.55 -9.87 -41.24
CA HIS A 183 -19.30 -9.45 -41.88
C HIS A 183 -18.27 -10.57 -42.08
N LEU A 184 -18.48 -11.75 -41.50
CA LEU A 184 -17.53 -12.87 -41.56
C LEU A 184 -18.13 -14.14 -42.14
N GLU A 185 -17.25 -14.97 -42.69
CA GLU A 185 -17.59 -16.33 -43.11
C GLU A 185 -17.80 -17.24 -41.90
N TRP A 186 -18.57 -18.33 -42.07
CA TRP A 186 -18.90 -19.24 -40.96
C TRP A 186 -17.68 -19.74 -40.17
N HIS A 187 -16.59 -20.08 -40.88
CA HIS A 187 -15.36 -20.57 -40.27
C HIS A 187 -14.64 -19.47 -39.45
N GLU A 188 -14.64 -18.23 -39.94
CA GLU A 188 -14.04 -17.05 -39.28
C GLU A 188 -14.84 -16.67 -38.02
N MET A 189 -16.17 -16.60 -38.16
CA MET A 189 -17.10 -16.39 -37.04
C MET A 189 -16.93 -17.46 -35.97
N PHE A 190 -16.87 -18.75 -36.36
CA PHE A 190 -16.72 -19.87 -35.42
C PHE A 190 -15.42 -19.78 -34.62
N VAL A 191 -14.30 -19.46 -35.29
CA VAL A 191 -13.00 -19.24 -34.63
C VAL A 191 -13.10 -18.10 -33.61
N LEU A 192 -13.69 -16.96 -33.97
CA LEU A 192 -13.81 -15.83 -33.05
C LEU A 192 -14.75 -16.13 -31.88
N SER A 193 -15.95 -16.63 -32.16
CA SER A 193 -16.95 -16.97 -31.15
C SER A 193 -16.39 -17.93 -30.10
N LYS A 194 -15.73 -19.01 -30.51
CA LYS A 194 -15.15 -19.99 -29.57
C LYS A 194 -13.82 -19.55 -28.95
N SER A 195 -13.04 -18.68 -29.61
CA SER A 195 -11.82 -18.12 -29.04
C SER A 195 -12.09 -17.12 -27.91
N TYR A 196 -13.20 -16.39 -27.99
CA TYR A 196 -13.59 -15.37 -27.02
C TYR A 196 -14.71 -15.82 -26.08
N GLY A 197 -15.41 -16.91 -26.39
CA GLY A 197 -16.49 -17.44 -25.56
C GLY A 197 -17.80 -16.67 -25.69
N LEU A 198 -18.10 -16.13 -26.87
CA LEU A 198 -19.30 -15.31 -27.10
C LEU A 198 -20.61 -16.11 -27.08
N ASP A 199 -20.52 -17.41 -27.37
CA ASP A 199 -21.64 -18.36 -27.46
C ASP A 199 -21.32 -19.64 -26.64
N GLY A 200 -20.80 -19.45 -25.43
CA GLY A 200 -20.48 -20.54 -24.49
C GLY A 200 -19.01 -20.61 -24.08
N PRO A 201 -18.54 -21.75 -23.54
CA PRO A 201 -17.20 -21.84 -22.98
C PRO A 201 -16.14 -21.61 -24.04
N LYS A 202 -15.06 -20.91 -23.65
CA LYS A 202 -13.90 -20.66 -24.49
C LYS A 202 -13.18 -21.97 -24.82
N TRP A 203 -12.87 -22.18 -26.10
CA TRP A 203 -12.14 -23.35 -26.57
C TRP A 203 -10.67 -23.02 -26.77
N SER A 204 -9.81 -24.04 -26.63
CA SER A 204 -8.41 -23.96 -27.02
C SER A 204 -8.27 -23.97 -28.54
N ALA A 205 -7.18 -23.37 -29.05
CA ALA A 205 -6.90 -23.35 -30.49
C ALA A 205 -6.79 -24.77 -31.10
N LYS A 206 -6.39 -25.77 -30.30
CA LYS A 206 -6.32 -27.17 -30.72
C LYS A 206 -7.72 -27.78 -30.91
N GLU A 207 -8.65 -27.52 -30.00
CA GLU A 207 -10.04 -28.00 -30.09
C GLU A 207 -10.77 -27.38 -31.29
N ILE A 208 -10.55 -26.07 -31.51
CA ILE A 208 -11.09 -25.35 -32.67
C ILE A 208 -10.52 -25.94 -33.98
N ALA A 209 -9.20 -26.18 -34.03
CA ALA A 209 -8.55 -26.80 -35.19
C ALA A 209 -9.11 -28.20 -35.49
N SER A 210 -9.30 -29.03 -34.46
CA SER A 210 -9.89 -30.37 -34.59
C SER A 210 -11.31 -30.31 -35.17
N LYS A 211 -12.14 -29.36 -34.72
CA LYS A 211 -13.51 -29.19 -35.23
C LYS A 211 -13.54 -28.70 -36.68
N LEU A 212 -12.61 -27.82 -37.05
CA LEU A 212 -12.46 -27.31 -38.42
C LEU A 212 -11.67 -28.26 -39.34
N LYS A 213 -11.30 -29.45 -38.85
CA LYS A 213 -10.51 -30.45 -39.59
C LYS A 213 -9.19 -29.91 -40.14
N ILE A 214 -8.57 -28.96 -39.44
CA ILE A 214 -7.25 -28.42 -39.80
C ILE A 214 -6.19 -29.39 -39.27
N THR A 215 -5.56 -30.15 -40.16
CA THR A 215 -4.53 -31.13 -39.82
C THR A 215 -3.13 -30.53 -39.91
N GLY A 216 -2.22 -30.93 -39.00
CA GLY A 216 -0.81 -30.53 -39.02
C GLY A 216 -0.27 -30.09 -37.66
N ILE A 217 1.05 -30.16 -37.49
CA ILE A 217 1.76 -29.78 -36.25
C ILE A 217 1.55 -28.29 -35.93
N SER A 218 1.32 -27.46 -36.95
CA SER A 218 1.08 -26.01 -36.86
C SER A 218 -0.41 -25.61 -36.88
N ALA A 219 -1.35 -26.54 -36.66
CA ALA A 219 -2.78 -26.25 -36.78
C ALA A 219 -3.27 -25.11 -35.87
N TYR A 220 -2.70 -24.97 -34.66
CA TYR A 220 -3.01 -23.87 -33.73
C TYR A 220 -2.54 -22.50 -34.24
N VAL A 221 -1.45 -22.45 -35.00
CA VAL A 221 -0.93 -21.22 -35.63
C VAL A 221 -1.92 -20.76 -36.69
N ARG A 222 -2.42 -21.70 -37.51
CA ARG A 222 -3.40 -21.41 -38.56
C ARG A 222 -4.73 -20.89 -38.01
N VAL A 223 -5.19 -21.41 -36.86
CA VAL A 223 -6.35 -20.85 -36.14
C VAL A 223 -6.08 -19.42 -35.68
N SER A 224 -4.85 -19.12 -35.21
CA SER A 224 -4.46 -17.78 -34.80
C SER A 224 -4.37 -16.79 -35.97
N GLU A 225 -3.93 -17.26 -37.14
CA GLU A 225 -3.93 -16.49 -38.38
C GLU A 225 -5.36 -16.18 -38.85
N ILE A 226 -6.26 -17.18 -38.84
CA ILE A 226 -7.69 -16.98 -39.18
C ILE A 226 -8.31 -15.97 -38.21
N LYS A 227 -8.03 -16.10 -36.92
CA LYS A 227 -8.48 -15.16 -35.89
C LYS A 227 -8.02 -13.73 -36.21
N LYS A 228 -6.75 -13.53 -36.52
CA LYS A 228 -6.19 -12.20 -36.84
C LYS A 228 -6.85 -11.60 -38.09
N LYS A 229 -6.96 -12.39 -39.16
CA LYS A 229 -7.62 -11.97 -40.41
C LYS A 229 -9.08 -11.60 -40.20
N ALA A 230 -9.81 -12.40 -39.41
CA ALA A 230 -11.21 -12.12 -39.10
C ALA A 230 -11.38 -10.80 -38.33
N VAL A 231 -10.48 -10.50 -37.38
CA VAL A 231 -10.48 -9.21 -36.68
C VAL A 231 -10.19 -8.05 -37.63
N GLU A 232 -9.16 -8.16 -38.49
CA GLU A 232 -8.85 -7.13 -39.48
C GLU A 232 -10.02 -6.86 -40.43
N LYS A 233 -10.74 -7.93 -40.84
CA LYS A 233 -11.93 -7.83 -41.68
C LYS A 233 -13.10 -7.15 -40.97
N LEU A 234 -13.28 -7.35 -39.67
CA LEU A 234 -14.28 -6.61 -38.89
C LEU A 234 -13.91 -5.12 -38.80
N ILE A 235 -12.64 -4.81 -38.49
CA ILE A 235 -12.16 -3.43 -38.39
C ILE A 235 -12.38 -2.68 -39.71
N ALA A 236 -12.20 -3.34 -40.85
CA ALA A 236 -12.38 -2.72 -42.16
C ALA A 236 -13.84 -2.50 -42.57
N ASN A 237 -14.79 -3.29 -42.03
CA ASN A 237 -16.17 -3.35 -42.54
C ASN A 237 -17.26 -2.91 -41.54
N VAL A 238 -16.94 -2.81 -40.24
CA VAL A 238 -17.87 -2.35 -39.21
C VAL A 238 -17.75 -0.84 -39.09
N ASP A 239 -18.88 -0.13 -39.16
CA ASP A 239 -18.91 1.33 -39.00
C ASP A 239 -18.60 1.71 -37.54
N HIS A 240 -17.81 2.77 -37.35
CA HIS A 240 -17.40 3.22 -36.02
C HIS A 240 -18.61 3.63 -35.14
N SER A 241 -19.65 4.18 -35.77
CA SER A 241 -20.90 4.54 -35.09
C SER A 241 -21.58 3.35 -34.38
N GLN A 242 -21.39 2.13 -34.91
CA GLN A 242 -21.99 0.90 -34.37
C GLN A 242 -21.26 0.37 -33.13
N VAL A 243 -20.08 0.89 -32.81
CA VAL A 243 -19.27 0.41 -31.67
C VAL A 243 -19.06 1.51 -30.62
N LEU A 244 -19.39 2.77 -30.96
CA LEU A 244 -19.18 3.94 -30.10
C LEU A 244 -19.84 3.80 -28.72
N ASP A 245 -21.07 3.27 -28.67
CA ASP A 245 -21.84 3.12 -27.43
C ASP A 245 -21.27 2.06 -26.47
N TYR A 246 -20.27 1.29 -26.92
CA TYR A 246 -19.62 0.22 -26.17
C TYR A 246 -18.14 0.50 -25.85
N LEU A 247 -17.62 1.69 -26.20
CA LEU A 247 -16.27 2.18 -25.89
C LEU A 247 -16.27 3.08 -24.65
#